data_AF-A0AA86V8G5-F1
#
_entry.id   AF-A0AA86V8G5-F1
#
_cell.length_a   1.000
_cell.length_b   1.000
_cell.length_c   1.000
_cell.angle_alpha   90.00
_cell.angle_beta   90.00
_cell.angle_gamma   90.00
#
_symmetry.space_group_name_H-M   'P 1'
#
loop_
_entity.id
_entity.type
_entity.pdbx_description
1 polymer ?
#
loop_
_entity_poly.entity_id
_entity_poly.type
_entity_poly.pdbx_seq_one_letter_code
_entity_poly.pdbx_strand_id
1 'polypeptide(L)'
;MEFCPTCGNMLQYELPYLDRPARFFCSACPYVCHIQNRVKIKRKQRLVKKDIEPIISQDDMKNAPKTDATCPYCGHGEAAYKEFQTRSADEPATLFYRCLNEKCQKQWRED
;
A
#
# COMPACT_ATOMS: atom_id res chain seq x y z
N MET A 1 -19.12 -1.87 -6.01
CA MET A 1 -18.91 -0.65 -6.81
C MET A 1 -19.45 -0.95 -8.18
N GLU A 2 -20.42 -0.17 -8.65
CA GLU A 2 -21.01 -0.33 -9.99
C GLU A 2 -20.51 0.81 -10.88
N PHE A 3 -20.24 0.50 -12.15
CA PHE A 3 -19.78 1.46 -13.15
C PHE A 3 -20.88 1.67 -14.18
N CYS A 4 -20.96 2.88 -14.72
CA CYS A 4 -21.91 3.16 -15.78
C CYS A 4 -21.49 2.44 -17.08
N PRO A 5 -22.42 1.74 -17.75
CA PRO A 5 -22.13 1.05 -19.01
C PRO A 5 -21.86 2.01 -20.18
N THR A 6 -22.25 3.28 -20.06
CA THR A 6 -22.10 4.29 -21.12
C THR A 6 -20.87 5.18 -20.90
N CYS A 7 -20.71 5.72 -19.69
CA CYS A 7 -19.66 6.70 -19.36
C CYS A 7 -18.40 6.04 -18.77
N GLY A 8 -18.46 4.77 -18.32
CA GLY A 8 -17.37 4.09 -17.61
C GLY A 8 -17.07 4.65 -16.21
N ASN A 9 -17.65 5.79 -15.84
CA ASN A 9 -17.48 6.38 -14.51
C ASN A 9 -18.15 5.53 -13.43
N MET A 10 -17.58 5.60 -12.22
CA MET A 10 -18.13 5.01 -11.02
C MET A 10 -19.47 5.70 -10.68
N LEU A 11 -20.52 4.90 -10.47
CA LEU A 11 -21.82 5.43 -10.11
C LEU A 11 -21.82 5.94 -8.68
N GLN A 12 -22.47 7.09 -8.45
CA GLN A 12 -22.64 7.70 -7.14
C GLN A 12 -23.96 7.26 -6.51
N TYR A 13 -23.97 7.12 -5.19
CA TYR A 13 -25.14 6.72 -4.43
C TYR A 13 -25.97 7.94 -4.03
N GLU A 14 -27.25 7.93 -4.36
CA GLU A 14 -28.22 8.92 -3.91
C GLU A 14 -29.12 8.31 -2.83
N LEU A 15 -29.18 9.00 -1.68
CA LEU A 15 -30.03 8.63 -0.54
C LEU A 15 -31.51 8.69 -0.93
N PRO A 16 -32.35 7.81 -0.35
CA PRO A 16 -33.79 7.90 -0.57
C PRO A 16 -34.31 9.22 0.00
N TYR A 17 -35.09 9.95 -0.80
CA TYR A 17 -35.75 11.18 -0.39
C TYR A 17 -37.23 11.11 -0.74
N LEU A 18 -38.07 11.36 0.27
CA LEU A 18 -39.52 11.17 0.20
C LEU A 18 -39.88 9.75 -0.28
N ASP A 19 -40.49 9.65 -1.46
CA ASP A 19 -41.03 8.42 -2.07
C ASP A 19 -40.10 7.82 -3.13
N ARG A 20 -38.86 8.33 -3.24
CA ARG A 20 -37.86 7.81 -4.19
C ARG A 20 -36.97 6.79 -3.48
N PRO A 21 -36.88 5.54 -3.98
CA PRO A 21 -35.95 4.56 -3.44
C PRO A 21 -34.51 4.99 -3.72
N ALA A 22 -33.58 4.50 -2.91
CA ALA A 22 -32.16 4.70 -3.13
C ALA A 22 -31.75 4.27 -4.55
N ARG A 23 -30.91 5.07 -5.21
CA ARG A 23 -30.51 4.85 -6.60
C ARG A 23 -29.04 5.21 -6.83
N PHE A 24 -28.46 4.62 -7.86
CA PHE A 24 -27.15 4.97 -8.38
C PHE A 24 -27.30 5.86 -9.61
N PHE A 25 -26.50 6.93 -9.71
CA PHE A 25 -26.49 7.82 -10.88
C PHE A 25 -25.07 8.07 -11.40
N CYS A 26 -24.90 8.26 -12.72
CA CYS A 26 -23.64 8.77 -13.28
C CYS A 26 -23.63 10.30 -13.16
N SER A 27 -22.50 10.88 -12.74
CA SER A 27 -22.32 12.33 -12.69
C SER A 27 -22.14 12.96 -14.08
N ALA A 28 -21.74 12.16 -15.07
CA ALA A 28 -21.41 12.61 -16.42
C ALA A 28 -22.48 12.31 -17.47
N CYS A 29 -23.44 11.42 -17.18
CA CYS A 29 -24.49 11.06 -18.14
C CYS A 29 -25.82 10.78 -17.41
N PRO A 30 -26.98 10.84 -18.11
CA PRO A 30 -28.30 10.69 -17.49
C PRO A 30 -28.64 9.24 -17.09
N TYR A 31 -27.65 8.34 -17.05
CA TYR A 31 -27.84 6.96 -16.65
C TYR A 31 -28.16 6.87 -15.15
N VAL A 32 -29.25 6.17 -14.84
CA VAL A 32 -29.72 5.89 -13.48
C VAL A 32 -29.95 4.40 -13.33
N CYS A 33 -29.39 3.81 -12.28
CA CYS A 33 -29.60 2.42 -11.89
C CYS A 33 -30.38 2.39 -10.57
N HIS A 34 -31.58 1.81 -10.59
CA HIS A 34 -32.39 1.63 -9.37
C HIS A 34 -31.88 0.44 -8.57
N ILE A 35 -31.66 0.65 -7.27
CA ILE A 35 -31.20 -0.41 -6.37
C ILE A 35 -32.36 -1.35 -6.12
N GLN A 36 -32.40 -2.47 -6.83
CA GLN A 36 -33.32 -3.55 -6.51
C GLN A 36 -32.86 -4.20 -5.20
N ASN A 37 -33.74 -4.26 -4.20
CA ASN A 37 -33.51 -4.90 -2.89
C ASN A 37 -33.20 -6.42 -2.94
N ARG A 38 -32.89 -6.98 -4.12
CA ARG A 38 -32.67 -8.42 -4.32
C ARG A 38 -31.22 -8.88 -4.12
N VAL A 39 -30.27 -7.99 -3.83
CA VAL A 39 -28.90 -8.43 -3.58
C VAL A 39 -28.57 -8.26 -2.10
N LYS A 40 -28.51 -9.39 -1.38
CA LYS A 40 -27.80 -9.50 -0.10
C LYS A 40 -26.31 -9.19 -0.37
N ILE A 41 -25.94 -7.91 -0.44
CA ILE A 41 -24.53 -7.48 -0.51
C ILE A 41 -23.91 -7.63 0.88
N LYS A 42 -23.84 -8.86 1.37
CA LYS A 42 -22.94 -9.30 2.43
C LYS A 42 -22.43 -10.69 2.08
N ARG A 43 -21.77 -10.83 0.93
CA ARG A 43 -20.72 -11.85 0.84
C ARG A 43 -19.59 -11.37 1.74
N LYS A 44 -19.62 -11.77 3.02
CA LYS A 44 -18.45 -11.72 3.89
C LYS A 44 -17.44 -12.69 3.29
N GLN A 45 -16.70 -12.25 2.28
CA GLN A 45 -15.55 -13.00 1.82
C GLN A 45 -14.51 -12.86 2.92
N ARG A 46 -14.09 -13.98 3.50
CA ARG A 46 -12.96 -14.01 4.42
C ARG A 46 -11.75 -13.59 3.61
N LEU A 47 -11.39 -12.32 3.68
CA LEU A 47 -10.16 -11.80 3.11
C LEU A 47 -9.03 -12.47 3.88
N VAL A 48 -8.48 -13.54 3.33
CA VAL A 48 -7.19 -14.05 3.76
C VAL A 48 -6.21 -12.95 3.40
N LYS A 49 -5.59 -12.33 4.42
CA LYS A 49 -4.51 -11.38 4.17
C LYS A 49 -3.47 -12.12 3.35
N LYS A 50 -3.22 -11.65 2.13
CA LYS A 50 -2.09 -12.14 1.35
C LYS A 50 -0.84 -11.81 2.17
N ASP A 51 0.03 -12.78 2.36
CA ASP A 51 1.31 -12.52 3.02
C ASP A 51 2.00 -11.42 2.21
N ILE A 52 2.34 -10.34 2.90
CA ILE A 52 2.98 -9.18 2.29
C ILE A 52 4.39 -9.64 2.00
N GLU A 53 4.66 -10.00 0.74
CA GLU A 53 6.02 -10.22 0.30
C GLU A 53 6.80 -8.93 0.56
N PRO A 54 7.84 -8.96 1.41
CA PRO A 54 8.64 -7.78 1.64
C PRO A 54 9.27 -7.38 0.31
N ILE A 55 9.05 -6.14 -0.09
CA ILE A 55 9.62 -5.52 -1.31
C ILE A 55 11.16 -5.56 -1.30
N ILE A 56 11.75 -5.82 -0.13
CA ILE A 56 13.18 -5.92 0.09
C ILE A 56 13.49 -7.36 0.51
N SER A 57 14.09 -8.11 -0.42
CA SER A 57 14.61 -9.45 -0.12
C SER A 57 16.00 -9.36 0.50
N GLN A 58 16.42 -10.39 1.24
CA GLN A 58 17.76 -10.42 1.83
C GLN A 58 18.89 -10.37 0.78
N ASP A 59 18.61 -10.80 -0.46
CA ASP A 59 19.55 -10.75 -1.58
C ASP A 59 19.75 -9.34 -2.15
N ASP A 60 18.74 -8.47 -2.11
CA ASP A 60 18.87 -7.08 -2.58
C ASP A 60 19.93 -6.31 -1.79
N MET A 61 20.15 -6.71 -0.54
CA MET A 61 21.11 -6.07 0.35
C MET A 61 22.55 -6.57 0.18
N LYS A 62 22.78 -7.65 -0.59
CA LYS A 62 24.14 -8.11 -0.92
C LYS A 62 24.79 -7.25 -2.00
N ASN A 63 24.00 -6.72 -2.92
CA ASN A 63 24.46 -5.83 -4.00
C ASN A 63 24.31 -4.35 -3.66
N ALA A 64 23.88 -4.02 -2.43
CA ALA A 64 23.70 -2.65 -1.98
C ALA A 64 25.07 -1.95 -1.79
N PRO A 65 25.11 -0.62 -1.97
CA PRO A 65 26.33 0.16 -1.75
C PRO A 65 26.81 0.05 -0.30
N LYS A 66 28.14 0.04 -0.11
CA LYS A 66 28.79 -0.07 1.20
C LYS A 66 29.20 1.31 1.73
N THR A 67 29.18 1.48 3.04
CA THR A 67 29.55 2.70 3.75
C THR A 67 30.19 2.36 5.09
N ASP A 68 31.06 3.25 5.55
CA ASP A 68 31.76 3.17 6.84
C ASP A 68 30.83 3.55 8.01
N ALA A 69 29.77 2.77 8.21
CA ALA A 69 28.82 2.93 9.31
C ALA A 69 29.04 1.85 10.37
N THR A 70 29.27 2.28 11.62
CA THR A 70 29.53 1.37 12.73
C THR A 70 28.25 0.68 13.20
N CYS A 71 28.24 -0.65 13.19
CA CYS A 71 27.10 -1.45 13.62
C CYS A 71 26.89 -1.32 15.14
N PRO A 72 25.70 -0.89 15.62
CA PRO A 72 25.43 -0.71 17.05
C PRO A 72 25.40 -2.03 17.85
N TYR A 73 25.34 -3.18 17.17
CA TYR A 73 25.25 -4.49 17.81
C TYR A 73 26.57 -5.24 17.93
N CYS A 74 27.51 -5.03 17.01
CA CYS A 74 28.78 -5.78 16.98
C CYS A 74 30.02 -4.90 16.83
N GLY A 75 29.86 -3.58 16.68
CA GLY A 75 30.98 -2.63 16.55
C GLY A 75 31.76 -2.75 15.25
N HIS A 76 31.27 -3.49 14.26
CA HIS A 76 31.92 -3.58 12.95
C HIS A 76 31.75 -2.26 12.18
N GLY A 77 32.82 -1.76 11.57
CA GLY A 77 32.88 -0.43 10.95
C GLY A 77 32.28 -0.33 9.53
N GLU A 78 31.91 -1.44 8.91
CA GLU A 78 31.32 -1.45 7.56
C GLU A 78 29.86 -1.93 7.56
N ALA A 79 29.00 -1.21 6.84
CA ALA A 79 27.61 -1.60 6.59
C ALA A 79 27.20 -1.33 5.13
N ALA A 80 26.28 -2.13 4.62
CA ALA A 80 25.58 -1.83 3.37
C ALA A 80 24.35 -0.96 3.67
N TYR A 81 24.05 0.04 2.84
CA TYR A 81 22.91 0.94 3.05
C TYR A 81 21.93 0.90 1.88
N LYS A 82 20.66 1.19 2.17
CA LYS A 82 19.60 1.38 1.18
C LYS A 82 18.70 2.53 1.60
N GLU A 83 18.41 3.40 0.65
CA GLU A 83 17.53 4.54 0.84
C GLU A 83 16.11 4.14 0.44
N PHE A 84 15.12 4.46 1.26
CA PHE A 84 13.73 4.19 0.96
C PHE A 84 12.84 5.37 1.35
N GLN A 85 12.03 5.82 0.38
CA GLN A 85 11.07 6.89 0.60
C GLN A 85 9.80 6.33 1.23
N THR A 86 9.72 6.39 2.56
CA THR A 86 8.50 6.00 3.30
C THR A 86 7.49 7.14 3.45
N ARG A 87 7.88 8.38 3.11
CA ARG A 87 7.12 9.61 3.41
C ARG A 87 6.99 10.52 2.19
N SER A 88 6.26 11.63 2.32
CA SER A 88 6.10 12.64 1.25
C SER A 88 7.45 13.08 0.68
N ALA A 89 7.47 13.50 -0.59
CA ALA A 89 8.69 13.87 -1.30
C ALA A 89 9.46 15.06 -0.70
N ASP A 90 8.82 15.82 0.19
CA ASP A 90 9.42 16.98 0.88
C ASP A 90 10.32 16.58 2.06
N GLU A 91 10.31 15.31 2.49
CA GLU A 91 11.14 14.80 3.58
C GLU A 91 12.33 13.97 3.06
N PRO A 92 13.50 14.02 3.74
CA PRO A 92 14.66 13.23 3.36
C PRO A 92 14.38 11.73 3.39
N ALA A 93 15.05 10.99 2.49
CA ALA A 93 14.89 9.54 2.40
C ALA A 93 15.34 8.84 3.69
N THR A 94 14.63 7.79 4.07
CA THR A 94 15.00 6.99 5.24
C THR A 94 16.11 6.01 4.86
N LEU A 95 17.22 6.04 5.60
CA LEU A 95 18.37 5.16 5.39
C LEU A 95 18.25 3.90 6.25
N PHE A 96 18.37 2.74 5.59
CA PHE A 96 18.44 1.44 6.24
C PHE A 96 19.82 0.84 6.05
N TYR A 97 20.48 0.50 7.14
CA TYR A 97 21.79 -0.13 7.15
C TYR A 97 21.67 -1.62 7.46
N ARG A 98 22.59 -2.41 6.89
CA ARG A 98 22.79 -3.82 7.20
C ARG A 98 24.27 -4.06 7.48
N CYS A 99 24.57 -4.70 8.60
CA CYS A 99 25.95 -5.03 8.93
C CYS A 99 26.54 -6.02 7.90
N LEU A 100 27.73 -5.72 7.39
CA LEU A 100 28.47 -6.59 6.48
C LEU A 100 29.13 -7.80 7.17
N ASN A 101 29.17 -7.81 8.51
CA ASN A 101 29.65 -8.95 9.27
C ASN A 101 28.67 -10.13 9.12
N GLU A 102 29.14 -11.23 8.52
CA GLU A 102 28.35 -12.45 8.29
C GLU A 102 27.78 -13.06 9.58
N LYS A 103 28.40 -12.80 10.74
CA LYS A 103 27.92 -13.27 12.04
C LYS A 103 26.79 -12.41 12.63
N CYS A 104 26.71 -11.14 12.24
CA CYS A 104 25.73 -10.20 12.78
C CYS A 104 24.52 -10.09 11.86
N GLN A 105 24.74 -9.68 10.60
CA GLN A 105 23.71 -9.43 9.57
C GLN A 105 22.48 -8.62 10.01
N LYS A 106 22.54 -7.93 11.16
CA LYS A 106 21.43 -7.14 11.69
C LYS A 106 21.23 -5.89 10.84
N GLN A 107 19.97 -5.50 10.71
CA GLN A 107 19.56 -4.26 10.05
C GLN A 107 19.15 -3.23 11.10
N TRP A 108 19.47 -1.96 10.86
CA TRP A 108 19.01 -0.84 11.66
C TRP A 108 18.68 0.34 10.75
N ARG A 109 17.90 1.29 11.28
CA ARG A 109 17.56 2.54 10.61
C ARG A 109 18.41 3.65 11.22
N GLU A 110 18.83 4.60 10.39
CA GLU A 110 19.31 5.90 10.86
C GLU A 110 18.11 6.84 10.90
N ASP A 111 17.82 7.36 12.10
CA ASP A 111 16.73 8.31 12.35
C ASP A 111 17.11 9.72 11.90
#